data_AF-A0A533RNZ2-F1
#
_entry.id   AF-A0A533RNZ2-F1
#
_cell.length_a   1.000
_cell.length_b   1.000
_cell.length_c   1.000
_cell.angle_alpha   90.00
_cell.angle_beta   90.00
_cell.angle_gamma   90.00
#
_symmetry.space_group_name_H-M   'P 1'
#
loop_
_entity.id
_entity.type
_entity.pdbx_description
1 polymer ?
#
loop_
_entity_poly.entity_id
_entity_poly.type
_entity_poly.pdbx_seq_one_letter_code
_entity_poly.pdbx_strand_id
1 'polypeptide(L)'
;MSGSVAGGAGGGAIHLIVSGTLAVDGTLSANGLNGSTAYAAPAGGGSGGSIWIEAATLIGATTGKIQANGGNGLPEHAGYSSGGSGGRIAINVTSNSFNGNGQVQSYGGGGLARGGAGTIYWAPEKRLVIDNNGNNGQAAGLVEGNYDTSTLSQIQLTRYGHLKVLGAASSLALENGMVGGDGTAVLENYGAVTTPTNFTVSGYIFSPQMAFPAITNLIVESNGTVRLYAGLGQPQGTFTFDNVSVGENSTLVLASWNDSDSDYSDDYGVVLTVNQDLSILSTGKITADGTGYRGGQGFGAGAAGGGSIGASGGGYGGYGGSGQSGQAGGSP
;
A
#
# COMPACT_ATOMS: atom_id res chain seq x y z
N MET A 1 39.02 5.68 0.03
CA MET A 1 38.38 6.25 -1.18
C MET A 1 36.92 5.88 -1.13
N SER A 2 36.04 6.81 -0.77
CA SER A 2 34.59 6.60 -0.77
C SER A 2 34.03 7.11 -2.10
N GLY A 3 34.02 6.25 -3.13
CA GLY A 3 33.33 6.58 -4.38
C GLY A 3 31.83 6.44 -4.16
N SER A 4 31.09 7.55 -4.14
CA SER A 4 29.63 7.52 -4.24
C SER A 4 29.26 7.21 -5.69
N VAL A 5 28.53 6.12 -5.92
CA VAL A 5 28.00 5.79 -7.25
C VAL A 5 26.65 6.48 -7.41
N ALA A 6 26.47 7.21 -8.50
CA ALA A 6 25.19 7.83 -8.80
C ALA A 6 24.14 6.74 -9.09
N GLY A 7 22.93 6.95 -8.57
CA GLY A 7 21.76 6.15 -8.96
C GLY A 7 21.45 6.28 -10.46
N GLY A 8 20.57 5.41 -10.95
CA GLY A 8 20.05 5.51 -12.31
C GLY A 8 19.35 6.84 -12.54
N ALA A 9 19.48 7.40 -13.74
CA ALA A 9 18.76 8.63 -14.10
C ALA A 9 17.25 8.39 -14.11
N GLY A 10 16.47 9.35 -13.62
CA GLY A 10 15.02 9.30 -13.70
C GLY A 10 14.51 9.47 -15.13
N GLY A 11 13.27 9.04 -15.36
CA GLY A 11 12.58 9.24 -16.63
C GLY A 11 12.19 10.71 -16.88
N GLY A 12 12.11 11.08 -18.16
CA GLY A 12 11.68 12.42 -18.58
C GLY A 12 10.17 12.64 -18.52
N ALA A 13 9.70 13.79 -18.98
CA ALA A 13 8.28 14.10 -19.12
C ALA A 13 7.89 14.16 -20.60
N ILE A 14 6.76 13.56 -20.94
CA ILE A 14 6.14 13.59 -22.27
C ILE A 14 4.73 14.14 -22.12
N HIS A 15 4.39 15.14 -22.93
CA HIS A 15 3.01 15.61 -23.12
C HIS A 15 2.67 15.52 -24.61
N LEU A 16 1.70 14.69 -24.95
CA LEU A 16 1.22 14.46 -26.31
C LEU A 16 -0.18 15.00 -26.47
N ILE A 17 -0.36 15.88 -27.47
CA ILE A 17 -1.65 16.42 -27.88
C ILE A 17 -1.87 15.97 -29.32
N VAL A 18 -2.80 15.05 -29.53
CA VAL A 18 -3.09 14.42 -30.82
C VAL A 18 -4.55 14.65 -31.18
N SER A 19 -4.83 15.53 -32.13
CA SER A 19 -6.22 15.87 -32.49
C SER A 19 -7.03 14.71 -33.06
N GLY A 20 -6.36 13.69 -33.61
CA GLY A 20 -6.98 12.50 -34.18
C GLY A 20 -6.60 11.22 -33.45
N THR A 21 -6.07 10.26 -34.19
CA THR A 21 -5.68 8.94 -33.67
C THR A 21 -4.24 8.93 -33.21
N LEU A 22 -4.01 8.56 -31.95
CA LEU A 22 -2.71 8.10 -31.47
C LEU A 22 -2.67 6.57 -31.62
N ALA A 23 -1.82 6.09 -32.53
CA ALA A 23 -1.56 4.66 -32.73
C ALA A 23 -0.24 4.26 -32.07
N VAL A 24 -0.30 3.39 -31.06
CA VAL A 24 0.87 2.92 -30.30
C VAL A 24 1.12 1.44 -30.59
N ASP A 25 1.68 1.13 -31.75
CA ASP A 25 2.11 -0.23 -32.09
C ASP A 25 3.50 -0.56 -31.50
N GLY A 26 4.30 0.48 -31.24
CA GLY A 26 5.63 0.41 -30.65
C GLY A 26 5.63 0.78 -29.16
N THR A 27 6.59 1.59 -28.74
CA THR A 27 6.77 1.97 -27.33
C THR A 27 6.80 3.49 -27.16
N LEU A 28 5.92 4.00 -26.30
CA LEU A 28 5.96 5.33 -25.73
C LEU A 28 6.47 5.22 -24.29
N SER A 29 7.65 5.77 -23.99
CA SER A 29 8.35 5.46 -22.73
C SER A 29 8.97 6.68 -22.06
N ALA A 30 8.75 6.77 -20.75
CA ALA A 30 9.38 7.68 -19.82
C ALA A 30 9.96 6.90 -18.62
N ASN A 31 10.55 5.73 -18.85
CA ASN A 31 11.12 4.92 -17.78
C ASN A 31 12.36 5.56 -17.13
N GLY A 32 12.59 5.25 -15.85
CA GLY A 32 13.88 5.45 -15.20
C GLY A 32 14.91 4.42 -15.65
N LEU A 33 16.18 4.78 -15.58
CA LEU A 33 17.30 3.88 -15.84
C LEU A 33 17.65 3.05 -14.61
N ASN A 34 18.22 1.87 -14.81
CA ASN A 34 18.76 1.07 -13.73
C ASN A 34 19.93 1.77 -13.05
N GLY A 35 20.25 1.37 -11.81
CA GLY A 35 21.45 1.79 -11.11
C GLY A 35 22.72 1.54 -11.94
N SER A 36 23.71 2.44 -11.82
CA SER A 36 24.97 2.36 -12.56
C SER A 36 25.88 1.26 -12.04
N THR A 37 26.50 0.47 -12.92
CA THR A 37 27.46 -0.60 -12.56
C THR A 37 28.87 -0.06 -12.27
N ALA A 38 29.06 1.27 -12.34
CA ALA A 38 30.37 1.88 -12.20
C ALA A 38 30.85 1.79 -10.75
N TYR A 39 31.97 1.09 -10.56
CA TYR A 39 32.58 0.77 -9.26
C TYR A 39 31.69 -0.20 -8.45
N ALA A 40 32.29 -1.17 -7.76
CA ALA A 40 31.58 -2.26 -7.05
C ALA A 40 30.74 -1.80 -5.84
N ALA A 41 29.98 -0.71 -5.97
CA ALA A 41 29.11 -0.12 -4.97
C ALA A 41 27.65 -0.18 -5.46
N PRO A 42 26.70 -0.41 -4.54
CA PRO A 42 25.28 -0.50 -4.88
C PRO A 42 24.73 0.86 -5.33
N ALA A 43 24.17 0.93 -6.53
CA ALA A 43 23.44 2.09 -7.03
C ALA A 43 21.94 1.78 -7.14
N GLY A 44 21.10 2.68 -6.65
CA GLY A 44 19.64 2.58 -6.78
C GLY A 44 19.17 2.89 -8.20
N GLY A 45 18.01 2.37 -8.60
CA GLY A 45 17.39 2.69 -9.88
C GLY A 45 16.75 4.08 -9.90
N GLY A 46 16.69 4.71 -11.07
CA GLY A 46 16.02 5.99 -11.28
C GLY A 46 14.50 5.84 -11.28
N SER A 47 13.77 6.88 -10.88
CA SER A 47 12.31 6.87 -10.92
C SER A 47 11.79 6.89 -12.36
N GLY A 48 10.59 6.35 -12.59
CA GLY A 48 9.81 6.63 -13.78
C GLY A 48 9.48 8.12 -13.89
N GLY A 49 9.23 8.55 -15.12
CA GLY A 49 8.92 9.92 -15.50
C GLY A 49 7.43 10.21 -15.56
N SER A 50 7.00 11.05 -16.49
CA SER A 50 5.58 11.37 -16.68
C SER A 50 5.16 11.30 -18.14
N ILE A 51 3.96 10.78 -18.40
CA ILE A 51 3.35 10.73 -19.72
C ILE A 51 1.93 11.28 -19.61
N TRP A 52 1.65 12.36 -20.31
CA TRP A 52 0.31 12.93 -20.43
C TRP A 52 -0.12 12.86 -21.88
N ILE A 53 -1.22 12.17 -22.15
CA ILE A 53 -1.81 11.99 -23.47
C ILE A 53 -3.18 12.65 -23.51
N GLU A 54 -3.39 13.48 -24.52
CA GLU A 54 -4.69 14.00 -24.95
C GLU A 54 -4.89 13.57 -26.40
N ALA A 55 -5.88 12.72 -26.68
CA ALA A 55 -6.16 12.28 -28.06
C ALA A 55 -7.65 12.06 -28.33
N ALA A 56 -8.09 12.15 -29.59
CA ALA A 56 -9.46 11.75 -29.92
C ALA A 56 -9.62 10.22 -29.82
N THR A 57 -8.70 9.47 -30.43
CA THR A 57 -8.72 8.00 -30.44
C THR A 57 -7.37 7.44 -30.02
N LEU A 58 -7.35 6.46 -29.12
CA LEU A 58 -6.17 5.65 -28.80
C LEU A 58 -6.35 4.22 -29.32
N ILE A 59 -5.44 3.81 -30.20
CA ILE A 59 -5.35 2.45 -30.74
C ILE A 59 -3.92 1.92 -30.61
N GLY A 60 -3.73 0.62 -30.86
CA GLY A 60 -2.40 0.04 -31.03
C GLY A 60 -2.43 -1.49 -31.01
N ALA A 61 -1.35 -2.10 -31.48
CA ALA A 61 -1.11 -3.53 -31.41
C ALA A 61 -1.11 -4.03 -29.97
N THR A 62 -1.37 -5.33 -29.75
CA THR A 62 -1.30 -5.99 -28.43
C THR A 62 0.10 -5.98 -27.81
N THR A 63 1.13 -5.75 -28.63
CA THR A 63 2.53 -5.58 -28.21
C THR A 63 2.89 -4.14 -27.86
N GLY A 64 2.04 -3.18 -28.21
CA GLY A 64 2.26 -1.76 -27.94
C GLY A 64 2.42 -1.46 -26.45
N LYS A 65 3.26 -0.48 -26.11
CA LYS A 65 3.55 -0.11 -24.71
C LYS A 65 3.49 1.39 -24.47
N ILE A 66 2.85 1.78 -23.37
CA ILE A 66 2.94 3.12 -22.77
C ILE A 66 3.48 2.93 -21.36
N GLN A 67 4.69 3.40 -21.08
CA GLN A 67 5.39 3.00 -19.85
C GLN A 67 6.17 4.13 -19.19
N ALA A 68 6.03 4.24 -17.87
CA ALA A 68 6.80 5.12 -17.00
C ALA A 68 7.29 4.31 -15.79
N ASN A 69 7.95 3.18 -16.04
CA ASN A 69 8.45 2.28 -15.00
C ASN A 69 9.70 2.85 -14.32
N GLY A 70 9.88 2.57 -13.05
CA GLY A 70 11.13 2.79 -12.33
C GLY A 70 12.22 1.83 -12.80
N GLY A 71 13.47 2.30 -12.73
CA GLY A 71 14.65 1.47 -12.95
C GLY A 71 14.92 0.54 -11.77
N ASN A 72 15.54 -0.59 -12.03
CA ASN A 72 15.98 -1.52 -10.99
C ASN A 72 17.24 -1.00 -10.30
N GLY A 73 17.42 -1.37 -9.03
CA GLY A 73 18.74 -1.38 -8.40
C GLY A 73 19.69 -2.32 -9.16
N LEU A 74 20.98 -2.17 -8.92
CA LEU A 74 21.99 -3.03 -9.53
C LEU A 74 21.78 -4.53 -9.28
N PRO A 75 21.61 -5.35 -10.32
CA PRO A 75 21.41 -6.80 -10.16
C PRO A 75 22.55 -7.49 -9.41
N GLU A 76 23.80 -7.13 -9.71
CA GLU A 76 25.00 -7.72 -9.10
C GLU A 76 25.12 -7.42 -7.59
N HIS A 77 24.41 -6.39 -7.11
CA HIS A 77 24.34 -6.00 -5.71
C HIS A 77 22.87 -5.88 -5.28
N ALA A 78 22.01 -6.80 -5.73
CA ALA A 78 20.58 -6.78 -5.41
C ALA A 78 20.31 -6.78 -3.90
N GLY A 79 21.23 -7.32 -3.09
CA GLY A 79 21.17 -7.29 -1.63
C GLY A 79 21.50 -5.94 -0.97
N TYR A 80 21.90 -4.93 -1.74
CA TYR A 80 22.32 -3.62 -1.20
C TYR A 80 21.80 -2.41 -2.01
N SER A 81 21.17 -2.63 -3.17
CA SER A 81 20.62 -1.58 -4.03
C SER A 81 19.09 -1.62 -4.04
N SER A 82 18.44 -0.49 -4.29
CA SER A 82 16.97 -0.36 -4.27
C SER A 82 16.43 0.06 -5.63
N GLY A 83 15.19 -0.28 -5.93
CA GLY A 83 14.53 0.13 -7.17
C GLY A 83 13.97 1.56 -7.10
N GLY A 84 13.94 2.23 -8.24
CA GLY A 84 13.22 3.51 -8.39
C GLY A 84 11.71 3.29 -8.43
N SER A 85 10.93 4.30 -8.06
CA SER A 85 9.46 4.24 -8.17
C SER A 85 9.00 4.28 -9.62
N GLY A 86 7.78 3.81 -9.89
CA GLY A 86 7.07 4.13 -11.12
C GLY A 86 6.73 5.62 -11.23
N GLY A 87 6.31 6.01 -12.42
CA GLY A 87 5.99 7.37 -12.83
C GLY A 87 4.48 7.62 -12.99
N ARG A 88 4.10 8.77 -13.53
CA ARG A 88 2.70 9.17 -13.69
C ARG A 88 2.27 9.11 -15.13
N ILE A 89 1.17 8.43 -15.41
CA ILE A 89 0.58 8.35 -16.75
C ILE A 89 -0.85 8.89 -16.67
N ALA A 90 -1.19 9.87 -17.48
CA ALA A 90 -2.55 10.37 -17.65
C ALA A 90 -2.96 10.20 -19.12
N ILE A 91 -4.09 9.55 -19.36
CA ILE A 91 -4.61 9.29 -20.71
C ILE A 91 -6.02 9.86 -20.77
N ASN A 92 -6.20 10.93 -21.53
CA ASN A 92 -7.48 11.54 -21.80
C ASN A 92 -7.86 11.32 -23.25
N VAL A 93 -8.79 10.38 -23.49
CA VAL A 93 -9.23 10.03 -24.85
C VAL A 93 -10.73 9.90 -25.01
N THR A 94 -11.24 10.21 -26.20
CA THR A 94 -12.68 10.08 -26.48
C THR A 94 -13.06 8.64 -26.83
N SER A 95 -12.20 7.93 -27.58
CA SER A 95 -12.38 6.52 -27.95
C SER A 95 -11.12 5.73 -27.67
N ASN A 96 -11.25 4.58 -27.01
CA ASN A 96 -10.11 3.73 -26.64
C ASN A 96 -10.33 2.28 -27.10
N SER A 97 -9.46 1.79 -28.00
CA SER A 97 -9.38 0.37 -28.35
C SER A 97 -8.02 -0.23 -28.03
N PHE A 98 -7.18 0.49 -27.28
CA PHE A 98 -5.90 0.01 -26.80
C PHE A 98 -6.14 -0.80 -25.52
N ASN A 99 -5.80 -2.10 -25.56
CA ASN A 99 -6.07 -3.01 -24.46
C ASN A 99 -5.12 -2.73 -23.29
N GLY A 100 -5.52 -1.80 -22.41
CA GLY A 100 -4.63 -1.24 -21.38
C GLY A 100 -4.07 -2.26 -20.38
N ASN A 101 -4.62 -3.46 -20.27
CA ASN A 101 -4.17 -4.48 -19.32
C ASN A 101 -2.76 -4.98 -19.68
N GLY A 102 -1.78 -4.53 -18.89
CA GLY A 102 -0.37 -4.86 -19.08
C GLY A 102 0.32 -4.12 -20.23
N GLN A 103 -0.39 -3.29 -21.00
CA GLN A 103 0.20 -2.42 -22.04
C GLN A 103 0.54 -1.02 -21.51
N VAL A 104 -0.23 -0.52 -20.54
CA VAL A 104 0.07 0.73 -19.82
C VAL A 104 0.67 0.37 -18.47
N GLN A 105 1.88 0.88 -18.17
CA GLN A 105 2.68 0.42 -17.04
C GLN A 105 3.35 1.58 -16.30
N SER A 106 3.28 1.55 -14.98
CA SER A 106 4.00 2.46 -14.09
C SER A 106 4.56 1.68 -12.90
N TYR A 107 5.24 0.57 -13.16
CA TYR A 107 5.77 -0.31 -12.12
C TYR A 107 6.98 0.34 -11.42
N GLY A 108 7.17 0.02 -10.14
CA GLY A 108 8.43 0.26 -9.45
C GLY A 108 9.51 -0.75 -9.88
N GLY A 109 10.76 -0.37 -9.73
CA GLY A 109 11.92 -1.23 -9.96
C GLY A 109 12.19 -2.19 -8.80
N GLY A 110 12.90 -3.27 -9.09
CA GLY A 110 13.39 -4.25 -8.13
C GLY A 110 14.69 -3.83 -7.42
N GLY A 111 15.02 -4.56 -6.35
CA GLY A 111 16.18 -4.34 -5.47
C GLY A 111 15.90 -4.94 -4.08
N LEU A 112 16.80 -4.70 -3.12
CA LEU A 112 16.62 -5.02 -1.70
C LEU A 112 15.33 -4.39 -1.18
N ALA A 113 15.20 -3.07 -1.38
CA ALA A 113 13.93 -2.37 -1.27
C ALA A 113 13.35 -2.15 -2.67
N ARG A 114 12.15 -2.65 -2.89
CA ARG A 114 11.44 -2.49 -4.16
C ARG A 114 10.80 -1.10 -4.22
N GLY A 115 10.92 -0.46 -5.38
CA GLY A 115 10.24 0.79 -5.65
C GLY A 115 8.72 0.60 -5.66
N GLY A 116 7.99 1.65 -5.30
CA GLY A 116 6.54 1.65 -5.43
C GLY A 116 6.09 1.81 -6.87
N ALA A 117 4.89 1.34 -7.17
CA ALA A 117 4.24 1.72 -8.41
C ALA A 117 4.06 3.24 -8.49
N GLY A 118 3.88 3.74 -9.70
CA GLY A 118 3.32 5.05 -9.97
C GLY A 118 1.81 4.96 -10.22
N THR A 119 1.26 5.97 -10.87
CA THR A 119 -0.19 6.11 -11.07
C THR A 119 -0.54 6.13 -12.55
N ILE A 120 -1.58 5.41 -12.97
CA ILE A 120 -2.17 5.54 -14.30
C ILE A 120 -3.60 6.05 -14.15
N TYR A 121 -3.91 7.19 -14.76
CA TYR A 121 -5.24 7.79 -14.74
C TYR A 121 -5.86 7.80 -16.13
N TRP A 122 -7.07 7.25 -16.24
CA TRP A 122 -7.87 7.22 -17.47
C TRP A 122 -9.02 8.21 -17.38
N ALA A 123 -9.10 9.09 -18.36
CA ALA A 123 -10.21 10.00 -18.60
C ALA A 123 -10.85 9.69 -19.97
N PRO A 124 -12.20 9.78 -20.07
CA PRO A 124 -13.12 10.35 -19.08
C PRO A 124 -13.61 9.40 -17.99
N GLU A 125 -13.13 8.15 -17.92
CA GLU A 125 -13.62 7.14 -16.96
C GLU A 125 -13.30 7.47 -15.49
N LYS A 126 -12.40 8.44 -15.23
CA LYS A 126 -11.93 8.82 -13.90
C LYS A 126 -11.39 7.62 -13.11
N ARG A 127 -10.70 6.74 -13.83
CA ARG A 127 -10.21 5.47 -13.32
C ARG A 127 -8.72 5.58 -13.01
N LEU A 128 -8.39 5.45 -11.74
CA LEU A 128 -7.03 5.36 -11.24
C LEU A 128 -6.61 3.90 -11.15
N VAL A 129 -5.47 3.54 -11.73
CA VAL A 129 -4.91 2.19 -11.70
C VAL A 129 -3.53 2.25 -11.06
N ILE A 130 -3.36 1.48 -10.00
CA ILE A 130 -2.09 1.26 -9.33
C ILE A 130 -1.78 -0.23 -9.42
N ASP A 131 -0.71 -0.54 -10.14
CA ASP A 131 -0.26 -1.90 -10.36
C ASP A 131 1.25 -1.94 -10.21
N ASN A 132 1.78 -2.86 -9.41
CA ASN A 132 3.23 -2.99 -9.21
C ASN A 132 3.81 -4.31 -9.76
N ASN A 133 3.09 -5.02 -10.62
CA ASN A 133 3.56 -6.23 -11.28
C ASN A 133 4.10 -7.31 -10.33
N GLY A 134 3.50 -7.44 -9.15
CA GLY A 134 3.92 -8.42 -8.14
C GLY A 134 5.05 -7.92 -7.23
N ASN A 135 5.52 -6.69 -7.41
CA ASN A 135 6.51 -6.07 -6.55
C ASN A 135 5.84 -5.53 -5.28
N ASN A 136 5.91 -6.29 -4.19
CA ASN A 136 5.59 -5.77 -2.87
C ASN A 136 6.68 -4.76 -2.43
N GLY A 137 6.45 -3.50 -2.77
CA GLY A 137 7.36 -2.38 -2.57
C GLY A 137 6.67 -1.21 -1.90
N GLN A 138 7.23 -0.01 -2.05
CA GLN A 138 6.62 1.21 -1.53
C GLN A 138 5.27 1.53 -2.21
N ALA A 139 4.53 2.51 -1.70
CA ALA A 139 3.25 2.93 -2.28
C ALA A 139 3.41 3.99 -3.38
N ALA A 140 2.49 3.99 -4.33
CA ALA A 140 2.22 5.14 -5.19
C ALA A 140 1.65 6.28 -4.34
N GLY A 141 2.16 7.50 -4.52
CA GLY A 141 1.68 8.68 -3.81
C GLY A 141 0.64 9.44 -4.62
N LEU A 142 -0.55 9.61 -4.05
CA LEU A 142 -1.53 10.61 -4.48
C LEU A 142 -1.32 11.85 -3.62
N VAL A 143 -1.02 12.98 -4.26
CA VAL A 143 -0.66 14.23 -3.58
C VAL A 143 -1.83 14.76 -2.73
N GLU A 144 -1.57 15.78 -1.90
CA GLU A 144 -2.64 16.38 -1.11
C GLU A 144 -3.72 16.98 -2.03
N GLY A 145 -4.99 16.63 -1.79
CA GLY A 145 -6.10 17.06 -2.64
C GLY A 145 -7.47 16.50 -2.24
N ASN A 146 -8.49 16.94 -2.98
CA ASN A 146 -9.87 16.48 -2.80
C ASN A 146 -10.23 15.47 -3.88
N TYR A 147 -10.56 14.26 -3.43
CA TYR A 147 -10.84 13.11 -4.29
C TYR A 147 -12.26 12.62 -4.05
N ASP A 148 -13.21 13.18 -4.80
CA ASP A 148 -14.61 12.77 -4.80
C ASP A 148 -14.99 12.04 -6.11
N THR A 149 -16.27 11.65 -6.23
CA THR A 149 -16.81 10.96 -7.42
C THR A 149 -16.76 11.80 -8.70
N SER A 150 -16.55 13.12 -8.58
CA SER A 150 -16.33 14.01 -9.73
C SER A 150 -14.91 13.90 -10.28
N THR A 151 -13.94 13.48 -9.47
CA THR A 151 -12.51 13.36 -9.82
C THR A 151 -12.03 11.91 -9.95
N LEU A 152 -12.59 10.98 -9.17
CA LEU A 152 -12.29 9.55 -9.18
C LEU A 152 -13.60 8.77 -9.16
N SER A 153 -13.85 7.93 -10.15
CA SER A 153 -15.00 7.02 -10.16
C SER A 153 -14.60 5.57 -9.95
N GLN A 154 -13.33 5.24 -10.16
CA GLN A 154 -12.80 3.90 -9.90
C GLN A 154 -11.33 3.95 -9.47
N ILE A 155 -10.96 3.10 -8.52
CA ILE A 155 -9.58 2.84 -8.10
C ILE A 155 -9.32 1.34 -8.24
N GLN A 156 -8.33 0.97 -9.04
CA GLN A 156 -7.88 -0.41 -9.22
C GLN A 156 -6.53 -0.59 -8.54
N LEU A 157 -6.45 -1.47 -7.55
CA LEU A 157 -5.25 -1.75 -6.77
C LEU A 157 -4.86 -3.23 -6.95
N THR A 158 -3.90 -3.50 -7.83
CA THR A 158 -3.55 -4.87 -8.21
C THR A 158 -2.06 -5.15 -8.03
N ARG A 159 -1.72 -6.42 -7.77
CA ARG A 159 -0.34 -6.94 -7.80
C ARG A 159 0.64 -6.09 -6.98
N TYR A 160 0.28 -5.80 -5.73
CA TYR A 160 0.97 -4.93 -4.78
C TYR A 160 1.09 -3.47 -5.21
N GLY A 161 0.13 -2.99 -6.01
CA GLY A 161 -0.07 -1.58 -6.30
C GLY A 161 -0.60 -0.81 -5.08
N HIS A 162 0.21 -0.67 -4.03
CA HIS A 162 -0.15 0.10 -2.84
C HIS A 162 -0.35 1.58 -3.18
N LEU A 163 -1.35 2.21 -2.59
CA LEU A 163 -1.72 3.61 -2.79
C LEU A 163 -1.71 4.35 -1.46
N LYS A 164 -1.07 5.53 -1.44
CA LYS A 164 -1.01 6.42 -0.29
C LYS A 164 -1.57 7.79 -0.67
N VAL A 165 -2.70 8.18 -0.07
CA VAL A 165 -3.23 9.55 -0.17
C VAL A 165 -2.56 10.41 0.88
N LEU A 166 -1.81 11.40 0.43
CA LEU A 166 -0.91 12.21 1.25
C LEU A 166 -1.61 13.45 1.81
N GLY A 167 -1.14 13.93 2.95
CA GLY A 167 -1.56 15.22 3.51
C GLY A 167 -2.83 15.15 4.36
N ALA A 168 -2.78 15.78 5.54
CA ALA A 168 -3.90 15.82 6.48
C ALA A 168 -5.10 16.63 5.94
N ALA A 169 -4.87 17.52 4.98
CA ALA A 169 -5.94 18.28 4.33
C ALA A 169 -6.59 17.53 3.16
N SER A 170 -6.13 16.33 2.82
CA SER A 170 -6.77 15.53 1.78
C SER A 170 -8.16 15.07 2.18
N SER A 171 -9.03 14.90 1.19
CA SER A 171 -10.30 14.19 1.34
C SER A 171 -10.43 13.08 0.30
N LEU A 172 -10.95 11.93 0.71
CA LEU A 172 -11.25 10.79 -0.15
C LEU A 172 -12.68 10.32 0.11
N ALA A 173 -13.57 10.56 -0.85
CA ALA A 173 -14.90 9.99 -0.83
C ALA A 173 -14.91 8.65 -1.55
N LEU A 174 -15.34 7.60 -0.85
CA LEU A 174 -15.46 6.25 -1.39
C LEU A 174 -16.93 5.85 -1.46
N GLU A 175 -17.28 5.14 -2.53
CA GLU A 175 -18.54 4.41 -2.65
C GLU A 175 -18.28 2.90 -2.71
N ASN A 176 -19.31 2.09 -2.45
CA ASN A 176 -19.19 0.63 -2.60
C ASN A 176 -18.89 0.28 -4.07
N GLY A 177 -17.88 -0.57 -4.28
CA GLY A 177 -17.44 -0.96 -5.62
C GLY A 177 -16.52 0.05 -6.33
N MET A 178 -16.26 1.22 -5.73
CA MET A 178 -15.33 2.20 -6.30
C MET A 178 -13.88 1.70 -6.28
N VAL A 179 -13.48 1.03 -5.19
CA VAL A 179 -12.15 0.42 -5.06
C VAL A 179 -12.26 -1.07 -5.33
N GLY A 180 -11.44 -1.58 -6.26
CA GLY A 180 -11.31 -3.00 -6.54
C GLY A 180 -9.85 -3.41 -6.58
N GLY A 181 -9.57 -4.68 -6.29
CA GLY A 181 -8.23 -5.20 -6.29
C GLY A 181 -8.18 -6.72 -6.18
N ASP A 182 -6.98 -7.24 -5.95
CA ASP A 182 -6.69 -8.67 -5.80
C ASP A 182 -6.29 -9.08 -4.37
N GLY A 183 -6.56 -8.22 -3.38
CA GLY A 183 -6.28 -8.43 -1.96
C GLY A 183 -4.83 -8.14 -1.55
N THR A 184 -3.94 -7.83 -2.51
CA THR A 184 -2.50 -7.65 -2.23
C THR A 184 -2.10 -6.22 -1.86
N ALA A 185 -2.91 -5.24 -2.27
CA ALA A 185 -2.58 -3.83 -2.19
C ALA A 185 -3.23 -3.12 -0.99
N VAL A 186 -2.56 -2.09 -0.49
CA VAL A 186 -3.01 -1.26 0.64
C VAL A 186 -3.43 0.10 0.11
N LEU A 187 -4.61 0.55 0.54
CA LEU A 187 -5.07 1.93 0.45
C LEU A 187 -4.82 2.60 1.80
N GLU A 188 -3.74 3.36 1.89
CA GLU A 188 -3.43 4.21 3.04
C GLU A 188 -3.94 5.62 2.79
N ASN A 189 -4.66 6.19 3.75
CA ASN A 189 -5.17 7.56 3.65
C ASN A 189 -4.76 8.37 4.88
N TYR A 190 -4.10 9.51 4.63
CA TYR A 190 -3.63 10.44 5.67
C TYR A 190 -4.52 11.66 5.82
N GLY A 191 -5.69 11.69 5.19
CA GLY A 191 -6.67 12.78 5.26
C GLY A 191 -8.02 12.31 5.81
N ALA A 192 -9.08 13.02 5.46
CA ALA A 192 -10.45 12.62 5.76
C ALA A 192 -10.95 11.57 4.75
N VAL A 193 -11.61 10.52 5.25
CA VAL A 193 -12.31 9.53 4.42
C VAL A 193 -13.81 9.63 4.69
N THR A 194 -14.62 9.66 3.64
CA THR A 194 -16.08 9.56 3.73
C THR A 194 -16.57 8.32 2.99
N THR A 195 -17.47 7.57 3.60
CA THR A 195 -18.06 6.35 3.06
C THR A 195 -19.58 6.37 3.24
N PRO A 196 -20.34 5.51 2.53
CA PRO A 196 -21.68 5.14 2.94
C PRO A 196 -21.69 4.53 4.34
N THR A 197 -22.84 4.57 5.01
CA THR A 197 -23.04 3.92 6.32
C THR A 197 -22.99 2.39 6.24
N ASN A 198 -23.34 1.82 5.08
CA ASN A 198 -23.12 0.42 4.74
C ASN A 198 -21.90 0.35 3.82
N PHE A 199 -20.75 -0.05 4.34
CA PHE A 199 -19.50 -0.01 3.59
C PHE A 199 -18.88 -1.40 3.41
N THR A 200 -18.54 -1.72 2.16
CA THR A 200 -17.93 -2.99 1.78
C THR A 200 -16.48 -2.79 1.34
N VAL A 201 -15.57 -3.53 1.97
CA VAL A 201 -14.16 -3.64 1.57
C VAL A 201 -13.93 -4.99 0.91
N SER A 202 -13.63 -4.97 -0.39
CA SER A 202 -13.59 -6.15 -1.25
C SER A 202 -12.34 -6.16 -2.12
N GLY A 203 -11.41 -7.10 -1.88
CA GLY A 203 -10.19 -7.24 -2.69
C GLY A 203 -9.11 -6.17 -2.47
N TYR A 204 -9.11 -5.43 -1.37
CA TYR A 204 -8.03 -4.52 -1.00
C TYR A 204 -7.89 -4.37 0.52
N ILE A 205 -6.76 -3.83 0.97
CA ILE A 205 -6.51 -3.52 2.38
C ILE A 205 -6.86 -2.04 2.62
N PHE A 206 -7.94 -1.77 3.36
CA PHE A 206 -8.36 -0.44 3.78
C PHE A 206 -7.67 -0.05 5.09
N SER A 207 -6.88 1.03 5.05
CA SER A 207 -5.96 1.41 6.14
C SER A 207 -5.92 2.93 6.36
N PRO A 208 -7.01 3.57 6.84
CA PRO A 208 -6.97 4.98 7.21
C PRO A 208 -5.97 5.22 8.35
N GLN A 209 -5.27 6.36 8.32
CA GLN A 209 -4.17 6.66 9.24
C GLN A 209 -4.49 7.81 10.22
N MET A 210 -5.50 8.63 9.94
CA MET A 210 -5.87 9.77 10.80
C MET A 210 -7.15 9.51 11.61
N ALA A 211 -8.23 9.16 10.92
CA ALA A 211 -9.52 8.86 11.54
C ALA A 211 -10.21 7.76 10.74
N PHE A 212 -10.98 6.94 11.43
CA PHE A 212 -11.81 5.93 10.79
C PHE A 212 -13.16 6.54 10.39
N PRO A 213 -13.66 6.29 9.16
CA PRO A 213 -14.94 6.85 8.71
C PRO A 213 -16.11 6.32 9.53
N ALA A 214 -17.17 7.13 9.65
CA ALA A 214 -18.39 6.74 10.33
C ALA A 214 -19.16 5.69 9.52
N ILE A 215 -18.95 4.42 9.86
CA ILE A 215 -19.61 3.27 9.24
C ILE A 215 -20.53 2.62 10.27
N THR A 216 -21.77 2.36 9.87
CA THR A 216 -22.76 1.66 10.70
C THR A 216 -22.65 0.15 10.51
N ASN A 217 -22.56 -0.30 9.26
CA ASN A 217 -22.48 -1.71 8.90
C ASN A 217 -21.23 -1.95 8.06
N LEU A 218 -20.29 -2.72 8.60
CA LEU A 218 -19.02 -3.05 7.95
C LEU A 218 -19.06 -4.44 7.34
N ILE A 219 -18.74 -4.55 6.06
CA ILE A 219 -18.62 -5.83 5.35
C ILE A 219 -17.19 -5.93 4.80
N VAL A 220 -16.47 -6.98 5.16
CA VAL A 220 -15.14 -7.29 4.63
C VAL A 220 -15.23 -8.61 3.88
N GLU A 221 -14.94 -8.63 2.59
CA GLU A 221 -15.18 -9.80 1.73
C GLU A 221 -14.12 -9.94 0.64
N SER A 222 -14.11 -11.09 -0.07
CA SER A 222 -13.30 -11.30 -1.27
C SER A 222 -11.81 -10.96 -1.12
N ASN A 223 -11.17 -11.46 -0.06
CA ASN A 223 -9.78 -11.13 0.32
C ASN A 223 -9.57 -9.67 0.73
N GLY A 224 -10.64 -8.97 1.09
CA GLY A 224 -10.60 -7.64 1.67
C GLY A 224 -9.97 -7.68 3.06
N THR A 225 -9.31 -6.59 3.44
CA THR A 225 -8.81 -6.41 4.80
C THR A 225 -9.14 -5.01 5.30
N VAL A 226 -9.56 -4.89 6.55
CA VAL A 226 -9.72 -3.60 7.23
C VAL A 226 -8.77 -3.55 8.41
N ARG A 227 -8.07 -2.43 8.59
CA ARG A 227 -7.21 -2.18 9.76
C ARG A 227 -7.84 -1.13 10.65
N LEU A 228 -8.15 -1.52 11.88
CA LEU A 228 -8.58 -0.63 12.96
C LEU A 228 -7.37 -0.41 13.86
N TYR A 229 -6.82 0.81 13.89
CA TYR A 229 -5.76 1.15 14.84
C TYR A 229 -6.37 1.86 16.04
N ALA A 230 -6.04 1.39 17.25
CA ALA A 230 -6.58 1.96 18.47
C ALA A 230 -6.28 3.47 18.60
N GLY A 231 -5.14 3.94 18.09
CA GLY A 231 -4.77 5.35 18.07
C GLY A 231 -5.39 6.23 16.97
N LEU A 232 -6.38 5.78 16.19
CA LEU A 232 -7.04 6.59 15.13
C LEU A 232 -7.96 7.71 15.67
N GLY A 233 -7.52 8.43 16.70
CA GLY A 233 -8.28 9.53 17.30
C GLY A 233 -9.59 9.09 17.97
N GLN A 234 -9.76 7.80 18.25
CA GLN A 234 -10.93 7.27 18.96
C GLN A 234 -10.65 7.19 20.47
N PRO A 235 -11.62 7.50 21.35
CA PRO A 235 -11.46 7.32 22.78
C PRO A 235 -11.09 5.86 23.11
N GLN A 236 -9.87 5.67 23.63
CA GLN A 236 -9.32 4.36 24.03
C GLN A 236 -9.47 3.26 22.95
N GLY A 237 -9.36 3.62 21.67
CA GLY A 237 -9.42 2.64 20.58
C GLY A 237 -10.79 1.98 20.38
N THR A 238 -11.87 2.65 20.78
CA THR A 238 -13.23 2.12 20.64
C THR A 238 -13.76 2.33 19.22
N PHE A 239 -14.25 1.27 18.60
CA PHE A 239 -14.96 1.30 17.32
C PHE A 239 -16.34 0.67 17.51
N THR A 240 -17.39 1.40 17.14
CA THR A 240 -18.78 0.94 17.27
C THR A 240 -19.40 0.74 15.91
N PHE A 241 -20.02 -0.41 15.71
CA PHE A 241 -20.82 -0.77 14.55
C PHE A 241 -22.17 -1.32 15.01
N ASP A 242 -23.17 -1.26 14.14
CA ASP A 242 -24.37 -2.06 14.32
C ASP A 242 -24.10 -3.49 13.89
N ASN A 243 -23.56 -3.68 12.68
CA ASN A 243 -23.24 -5.00 12.16
C ASN A 243 -21.81 -5.05 11.61
N VAL A 244 -21.15 -6.19 11.80
CA VAL A 244 -19.85 -6.49 11.22
C VAL A 244 -19.90 -7.89 10.61
N SER A 245 -19.57 -8.00 9.32
CA SER A 245 -19.46 -9.28 8.61
C SER A 245 -18.05 -9.44 8.06
N VAL A 246 -17.35 -10.48 8.50
CA VAL A 246 -16.05 -10.87 7.95
C VAL A 246 -16.23 -12.14 7.11
N GLY A 247 -16.21 -11.94 5.80
CA GLY A 247 -16.35 -12.97 4.76
C GLY A 247 -15.17 -13.93 4.67
N GLU A 248 -15.32 -14.94 3.82
CA GLU A 248 -14.27 -15.92 3.56
C GLU A 248 -12.98 -15.25 3.05
N ASN A 249 -11.83 -15.76 3.49
CA ASN A 249 -10.48 -15.25 3.21
C ASN A 249 -10.26 -13.76 3.52
N SER A 250 -11.16 -13.13 4.28
CA SER A 250 -11.14 -11.70 4.56
C SER A 250 -10.72 -11.44 6.00
N THR A 251 -10.10 -10.30 6.26
CA THR A 251 -9.47 -10.03 7.57
C THR A 251 -9.88 -8.69 8.16
N LEU A 252 -10.32 -8.69 9.41
CA LEU A 252 -10.38 -7.49 10.25
C LEU A 252 -9.20 -7.50 11.22
N VAL A 253 -8.27 -6.56 11.04
CA VAL A 253 -7.09 -6.40 11.90
C VAL A 253 -7.39 -5.39 12.99
N LEU A 254 -7.18 -5.80 14.24
CA LEU A 254 -7.26 -4.98 15.44
C LEU A 254 -5.84 -4.66 15.90
N ALA A 255 -5.38 -3.45 15.60
CA ALA A 255 -4.01 -3.02 15.90
C ALA A 255 -3.98 -2.18 17.19
N SER A 256 -3.31 -2.70 18.21
CA SER A 256 -3.09 -1.98 19.47
C SER A 256 -2.32 -0.69 19.27
N TRP A 257 -2.55 0.26 20.16
CA TRP A 257 -1.76 1.47 20.29
C TRP A 257 -0.61 1.21 21.26
N ASN A 258 0.57 1.68 20.86
CA ASN A 258 1.77 1.70 21.67
C ASN A 258 2.52 2.98 21.33
N ASP A 259 2.61 3.91 22.28
CA ASP A 259 3.25 5.21 22.05
C ASP A 259 4.79 5.15 22.10
N SER A 260 5.33 3.96 22.37
CA SER A 260 6.74 3.59 22.45
C SER A 260 7.49 4.18 23.64
N ASP A 261 6.78 4.60 24.68
CA ASP A 261 7.40 4.97 25.95
C ASP A 261 7.61 3.73 26.87
N SER A 262 7.89 3.97 28.16
CA SER A 262 8.08 2.91 29.14
C SER A 262 6.91 2.73 30.12
N ASP A 263 5.89 3.56 30.03
CA ASP A 263 4.65 3.49 30.80
C ASP A 263 3.60 2.68 30.03
N TYR A 264 3.64 1.36 30.19
CA TYR A 264 2.68 0.48 29.51
C TYR A 264 1.24 0.56 30.03
N SER A 265 0.93 1.47 30.98
CA SER A 265 -0.39 1.58 31.58
C SER A 265 -1.38 2.41 30.77
N ASP A 266 -0.87 3.25 29.85
CA ASP A 266 -1.68 4.07 28.95
C ASP A 266 -1.67 3.56 27.50
N ASP A 267 -1.03 2.42 27.25
CA ASP A 267 -1.19 1.61 26.05
C ASP A 267 -2.51 0.84 26.06
N TYR A 268 -3.13 0.69 24.90
CA TYR A 268 -4.44 0.06 24.80
C TYR A 268 -4.65 -0.68 23.49
N GLY A 269 -5.47 -1.74 23.55
CA GLY A 269 -5.95 -2.45 22.40
C GLY A 269 -7.12 -1.77 21.71
N VAL A 270 -7.70 -2.45 20.73
CA VAL A 270 -8.97 -2.04 20.12
C VAL A 270 -10.14 -2.62 20.93
N VAL A 271 -11.12 -1.78 21.25
CA VAL A 271 -12.44 -2.21 21.74
C VAL A 271 -13.41 -2.20 20.56
N LEU A 272 -13.85 -3.37 20.11
CA LEU A 272 -14.85 -3.51 19.06
C LEU A 272 -16.23 -3.73 19.68
N THR A 273 -17.10 -2.73 19.58
CA THR A 273 -18.50 -2.81 20.00
C THR A 273 -19.39 -3.05 18.79
N VAL A 274 -20.15 -4.16 18.81
CA VAL A 274 -21.13 -4.49 17.78
C VAL A 274 -22.51 -4.55 18.45
N ASN A 275 -23.41 -3.64 18.07
CA ASN A 275 -24.71 -3.48 18.74
C ASN A 275 -25.73 -4.54 18.32
N GLN A 276 -25.55 -5.12 17.13
CA GLN A 276 -26.42 -6.14 16.56
C GLN A 276 -25.56 -7.37 16.19
N ASP A 277 -25.40 -7.69 14.90
CA ASP A 277 -24.81 -8.95 14.49
C ASP A 277 -23.32 -8.84 14.14
N LEU A 278 -22.53 -9.75 14.71
CA LEU A 278 -21.15 -10.02 14.29
C LEU A 278 -21.08 -11.42 13.67
N SER A 279 -20.67 -11.50 12.39
CA SER A 279 -20.44 -12.78 11.71
C SER A 279 -18.99 -12.91 11.25
N ILE A 280 -18.44 -14.11 11.42
CA ILE A 280 -17.12 -14.50 10.91
C ILE A 280 -17.34 -15.79 10.13
N LEU A 281 -17.27 -15.70 8.81
CA LEU A 281 -17.49 -16.82 7.90
C LEU A 281 -16.24 -17.73 7.87
N SER A 282 -16.39 -18.92 7.28
CA SER A 282 -15.29 -19.89 7.15
C SER A 282 -14.06 -19.22 6.53
N THR A 283 -12.87 -19.43 7.10
CA THR A 283 -11.59 -18.78 6.70
C THR A 283 -11.52 -17.25 6.88
N GLY A 284 -12.62 -16.59 7.23
CA GLY A 284 -12.63 -15.20 7.67
C GLY A 284 -11.92 -15.05 9.02
N LYS A 285 -11.25 -13.92 9.23
CA LYS A 285 -10.40 -13.72 10.41
C LYS A 285 -10.61 -12.35 11.05
N ILE A 286 -10.83 -12.31 12.35
CA ILE A 286 -10.60 -11.12 13.18
C ILE A 286 -9.32 -11.39 13.98
N THR A 287 -8.35 -10.48 13.93
CA THR A 287 -6.99 -10.76 14.42
C THR A 287 -6.32 -9.57 15.09
N ALA A 288 -5.65 -9.84 16.22
CA ALA A 288 -4.66 -8.93 16.82
C ALA A 288 -3.23 -9.52 16.77
N ASP A 289 -3.05 -10.65 16.06
CA ASP A 289 -1.77 -11.34 15.93
C ASP A 289 -0.63 -10.39 15.53
N GLY A 290 0.45 -10.39 16.32
CA GLY A 290 1.65 -9.60 16.04
C GLY A 290 1.50 -8.09 16.20
N THR A 291 0.38 -7.60 16.74
CA THR A 291 0.13 -6.16 16.96
C THR A 291 0.50 -5.65 18.35
N GLY A 292 0.85 -6.55 19.27
CA GLY A 292 1.30 -6.21 20.62
C GLY A 292 2.76 -5.74 20.69
N TYR A 293 3.31 -5.72 21.90
CA TYR A 293 4.67 -5.27 22.17
C TYR A 293 5.75 -6.01 21.39
N ARG A 294 6.79 -5.28 20.98
CA ARG A 294 8.01 -5.86 20.39
C ARG A 294 8.89 -6.46 21.48
N GLY A 295 9.88 -7.24 21.08
CA GLY A 295 10.85 -7.85 22.00
C GLY A 295 11.52 -6.81 22.90
N GLY A 296 11.54 -7.07 24.20
CA GLY A 296 12.09 -6.16 25.22
C GLY A 296 11.14 -5.05 25.68
N GLN A 297 9.89 -5.02 25.20
CA GLN A 297 8.86 -4.07 25.61
C GLN A 297 7.66 -4.81 26.23
N GLY A 298 6.88 -4.07 27.02
CA GLY A 298 5.63 -4.52 27.59
C GLY A 298 5.76 -5.37 28.85
N PHE A 299 4.61 -5.62 29.48
CA PHE A 299 4.50 -6.61 30.55
C PHE A 299 4.88 -7.99 30.02
N GLY A 300 5.65 -8.73 30.81
CA GLY A 300 6.15 -10.03 30.41
C GLY A 300 7.22 -10.01 29.32
N ALA A 301 7.93 -8.89 29.12
CA ALA A 301 9.09 -8.88 28.22
C ALA A 301 10.13 -9.95 28.64
N GLY A 302 10.58 -10.75 27.67
CA GLY A 302 11.73 -11.64 27.87
C GLY A 302 13.03 -10.85 28.03
N ALA A 303 14.00 -11.43 28.74
CA ALA A 303 15.35 -10.89 28.81
C ALA A 303 16.02 -10.87 27.42
N ALA A 304 16.66 -9.74 27.12
CA ALA A 304 17.42 -9.54 25.89
C ALA A 304 18.62 -10.50 25.78
N GLY A 305 18.92 -10.93 24.56
CA GLY A 305 20.17 -11.61 24.24
C GLY A 305 21.35 -10.61 24.17
N GLY A 306 22.58 -11.12 24.24
CA GLY A 306 23.79 -10.33 24.06
C GLY A 306 24.76 -10.99 23.10
N GLY A 307 25.32 -10.24 22.14
CA GLY A 307 26.27 -10.77 21.14
C GLY A 307 25.66 -11.90 20.31
N SER A 308 26.32 -13.07 20.29
CA SER A 308 25.85 -14.27 19.58
C SER A 308 24.83 -15.11 20.36
N ILE A 309 24.33 -14.63 21.50
CA ILE A 309 23.46 -15.37 22.40
C ILE A 309 21.99 -15.04 22.11
N GLY A 310 21.16 -16.07 21.97
CA GLY A 310 19.72 -15.92 21.72
C GLY A 310 18.97 -15.26 22.88
N ALA A 311 18.04 -14.37 22.56
CA ALA A 311 17.10 -13.79 23.51
C ALA A 311 16.12 -14.83 24.06
N SER A 312 15.51 -14.54 25.21
CA SER A 312 14.41 -15.35 25.75
C SER A 312 13.05 -14.92 25.19
N GLY A 313 12.04 -15.78 25.33
CA GLY A 313 10.68 -15.50 24.88
C GLY A 313 9.93 -14.57 25.83
N GLY A 314 8.98 -13.80 25.31
CA GLY A 314 8.01 -13.05 26.11
C GLY A 314 7.02 -13.96 26.83
N GLY A 315 6.55 -13.53 27.99
CA GLY A 315 5.44 -14.08 28.75
C GLY A 315 4.23 -13.16 28.71
N TYR A 316 3.07 -13.67 29.13
CA TYR A 316 1.84 -12.90 29.33
C TYR A 316 0.83 -13.68 30.19
N GLY A 317 0.09 -14.64 29.61
CA GLY A 317 -0.71 -15.57 30.41
C GLY A 317 0.11 -16.70 31.05
N GLY A 318 1.35 -16.87 30.60
CA GLY A 318 2.30 -17.89 31.04
C GLY A 318 3.73 -17.38 30.89
N TYR A 319 4.68 -18.11 31.49
CA TYR A 319 6.10 -17.80 31.37
C TYR A 319 6.58 -18.02 29.93
N GLY A 320 7.38 -17.07 29.43
CA GLY A 320 8.12 -17.22 28.19
C GLY A 320 9.19 -18.30 28.29
N GLY A 321 9.59 -18.85 27.16
CA GLY A 321 10.67 -19.82 27.09
C GLY A 321 12.03 -19.18 27.41
N SER A 322 12.86 -19.88 28.19
CA SER A 322 14.22 -19.41 28.47
C SER A 322 15.07 -19.34 27.20
N GLY A 323 15.97 -18.35 27.16
CA GLY A 323 16.96 -18.22 26.09
C GLY A 323 17.99 -19.35 26.13
N GLN A 324 18.71 -19.53 25.02
CA GLN A 324 19.68 -20.63 24.82
C GLN A 324 20.77 -20.69 25.92
N SER A 325 21.13 -19.56 26.53
CA SER A 325 22.14 -19.49 27.59
C SER A 325 21.54 -19.25 28.98
N GLY A 326 20.26 -19.58 29.16
CA GLY A 326 19.60 -19.52 30.47
C GLY A 326 19.00 -18.16 30.83
N GLN A 327 18.89 -17.23 29.87
CA GLN A 327 18.11 -16.00 30.06
C GLN A 327 16.67 -16.37 30.46
N ALA A 328 16.21 -15.84 31.58
CA ALA A 328 14.85 -16.08 32.04
C ALA A 328 13.85 -15.53 31.01
N GLY A 329 12.87 -16.35 30.64
CA GLY A 329 11.74 -15.89 29.85
C GLY A 329 10.88 -14.89 30.62
N GLY A 330 10.09 -14.13 29.87
CA GLY A 330 9.18 -13.15 30.43
C GLY A 330 8.19 -13.80 31.39
N SER A 331 7.83 -13.11 32.47
CA SER A 331 6.84 -13.61 33.42
C SER A 331 5.42 -13.32 32.93
N PRO A 332 4.41 -14.03 33.48
CA PRO A 332 3.03 -13.63 33.33
C PRO A 332 2.75 -12.23 33.88
#